data_AF-A0A2W3ZJ17-F1
#
_entry.id   AF-A0A2W3ZJ17-F1
#
_cell.length_a   1.000
_cell.length_b   1.000
_cell.length_c   1.000
_cell.angle_alpha   90.00
_cell.angle_beta   90.00
_cell.angle_gamma   90.00
#
_symmetry.space_group_name_H-M   'P 1'
#
loop_
_entity.id
_entity.type
_entity.pdbx_description
1 polymer ?
#
loop_
_entity_poly.entity_id
_entity_poly.type
_entity_poly.pdbx_seq_one_letter_code
_entity_poly.pdbx_strand_id
1 'polypeptide(L)' 'MDKLVEWLENSVEQMEFVKDMLPSDNGGHIEALGRQKAYKEVLEKIKQEPASSANDTSH' A
#
# COMPACT_ATOMS: atom_id res chain seq x y z
N MET A 1 9.50 -7.65 -6.76
CA MET A 1 9.15 -6.82 -5.60
C MET A 1 8.77 -5.42 -6.05
N ASP A 2 9.53 -4.82 -6.96
CA ASP A 2 9.34 -3.45 -7.45
C ASP A 2 7.96 -3.13 -8.02
N LYS A 3 7.38 -4.01 -8.85
CA LYS A 3 6.02 -3.80 -9.41
C LYS A 3 4.91 -3.78 -8.36
N LEU A 4 5.08 -4.49 -7.25
CA LEU A 4 4.10 -4.48 -6.15
C LEU A 4 4.20 -3.17 -5.37
N VAL A 5 5.42 -2.71 -5.09
CA VAL A 5 5.66 -1.43 -4.41
C VAL A 5 5.12 -0.28 -5.26
N GLU A 6 5.45 -0.24 -6.54
CA GLU A 6 4.94 0.76 -7.49
C GLU A 6 3.40 0.76 -7.56
N TRP A 7 2.79 -0.43 -7.61
CA TRP A 7 1.32 -0.54 -7.62
C TRP A 7 0.69 -0.03 -6.31
N LEU A 8 1.30 -0.33 -5.16
CA LEU A 8 0.83 0.13 -3.85
C LEU A 8 0.97 1.65 -3.70
N GLU A 9 2.09 2.22 -4.11
CA GLU A 9 2.33 3.67 -4.08
C GLU A 9 1.34 4.42 -4.98
N ASN A 10 1.19 3.98 -6.24
CA ASN A 10 0.19 4.55 -7.14
C ASN A 10 -1.23 4.43 -6.57
N SER A 11 -1.57 3.30 -5.95
CA SER A 11 -2.89 3.10 -5.36
C SER A 11 -3.15 4.03 -4.16
N VAL A 12 -2.12 4.30 -3.35
CA VAL A 12 -2.21 5.26 -2.23
C VAL A 12 -2.47 6.67 -2.75
N GLU A 13 -1.80 7.08 -3.83
CA GLU A 13 -2.00 8.40 -4.45
C GLU A 13 -3.42 8.56 -5.02
N GLN A 14 -3.92 7.54 -5.72
CA GLN A 14 -5.31 7.57 -6.23
C GLN A 14 -6.34 7.69 -5.10
N MET A 15 -6.06 7.10 -3.93
CA MET A 15 -6.94 7.22 -2.76
C MET A 15 -6.90 8.61 -2.12
N GLU A 16 -5.77 9.32 -2.15
CA GLU A 16 -5.73 10.73 -1.73
C GLU A 16 -6.66 11.57 -2.62
N PHE A 17 -6.62 11.37 -3.94
CA PHE A 17 -7.53 12.07 -4.86
C PHE A 17 -9.01 11.80 -4.55
N VAL A 18 -9.39 10.55 -4.29
CA VAL A 18 -10.77 10.19 -3.93
C VAL A 18 -11.21 10.86 -2.62
N LYS A 19 -10.32 10.89 -1.62
CA LYS A 19 -10.60 11.54 -0.33
C LYS A 19 -10.78 13.06 -0.46
N ASP A 20 -10.00 13.70 -1.33
CA ASP A 20 -10.11 15.14 -1.58
C ASP A 20 -11.39 15.50 -2.35
N MET A 21 -11.89 14.60 -3.19
CA MET A 21 -13.08 14.82 -4.00
C MET A 21 -14.39 14.55 -3.24
N LEU A 22 -14.39 13.63 -2.27
CA LEU A 22 -15.60 13.18 -1.58
C LEU A 22 -15.70 13.73 -0.15
N PRO A 23 -16.90 14.10 0.33
CA PRO A 23 -17.13 14.46 1.73
C PRO A 23 -16.66 13.36 2.70
N SER A 24 -16.20 13.75 3.89
CA SER A 24 -15.61 12.82 4.87
C SER A 24 -16.58 11.76 5.41
N ASP A 25 -17.89 12.01 5.33
CA ASP A 25 -18.95 11.07 5.72
C ASP A 25 -19.43 10.19 4.55
N ASN A 26 -18.89 10.39 3.35
CA ASN A 26 -19.20 9.57 2.19
C ASN A 26 -18.58 8.16 2.33
N GLY A 27 -19.34 7.13 1.99
CA GLY A 27 -18.88 5.74 2.05
C GLY A 27 -17.61 5.48 1.23
N GLY A 28 -17.45 6.13 0.07
CA GLY A 28 -16.24 6.04 -0.75
C GLY A 28 -15.02 6.71 -0.12
N HIS A 29 -15.22 7.83 0.60
CA HIS A 29 -14.15 8.48 1.37
C HIS A 29 -13.66 7.57 2.50
N ILE A 30 -14.61 7.00 3.27
CA ILE A 30 -14.31 6.08 4.38
C ILE A 30 -13.58 4.84 3.87
N GLU A 31 -14.02 4.28 2.74
CA GLU A 31 -13.37 3.13 2.12
C GLU A 31 -11.95 3.47 1.64
N ALA A 32 -11.77 4.62 0.99
CA ALA A 32 -10.46 5.08 0.54
C ALA A 32 -9.48 5.26 1.71
N LEU A 33 -9.93 5.82 2.84
CA LEU A 33 -9.14 5.89 4.08
C LEU A 33 -8.71 4.51 4.58
N GLY A 34 -9.65 3.57 4.65
CA GLY A 34 -9.37 2.21 5.14
C GLY A 34 -8.35 1.48 4.27
N ARG A 35 -8.54 1.51 2.94
CA ARG A 35 -7.62 0.86 2.00
C ARG A 35 -6.25 1.53 1.98
N GLN A 36 -6.22 2.87 2.03
CA GLN A 36 -4.97 3.62 2.07
C GLN A 36 -4.13 3.24 3.29
N LYS A 37 -4.76 3.14 4.46
CA LYS A 37 -4.08 2.71 5.69
C LYS A 37 -3.48 1.31 5.51
N ALA A 38 -4.26 0.35 5.01
CA ALA A 38 -3.80 -1.01 4.79
C ALA A 38 -2.60 -1.07 3.83
N TYR A 39 -2.63 -0.29 2.74
CA TYR A 39 -1.53 -0.29 1.76
C TYR A 39 -0.26 0.35 2.31
N LYS A 40 -0.38 1.43 3.11
CA LYS A 40 0.75 2.02 3.83
C LYS A 40 1.38 1.01 4.80
N GLU A 41 0.57 0.26 5.54
CA GLU A 41 1.08 -0.81 6.44
C GLU A 41 1.84 -1.91 5.69
N VAL A 42 1.36 -2.31 4.50
CA VAL A 42 2.06 -3.30 3.66
C VAL A 42 3.38 -2.74 3.14
N LEU A 43 3.40 -1.48 2.69
CA LEU A 43 4.63 -0.81 2.26
C LEU A 43 5.66 -0.71 3.40
N GLU A 44 5.22 -0.41 4.62
CA GLU A 44 6.09 -0.39 5.78
C GLU A 44 6.70 -1.77 6.07
N LYS A 45 5.89 -2.84 6.01
CA LYS A 45 6.38 -4.21 6.17
C LYS A 45 7.41 -4.60 5.11
N ILE A 46 7.14 -4.29 3.84
CA ILE A 46 8.09 -4.54 2.75
C ILE A 46 9.42 -3.80 2.98
N LYS A 47 9.37 -2.56 3.48
CA LYS A 47 10.58 -1.77 3.79
C LYS A 47 11.34 -2.30 5.01
N GLN A 48 10.65 -2.95 5.95
CA GLN A 48 11.23 -3.54 7.16
C GLN A 48 11.73 -4.97 6.94
N GLU A 49 11.26 -5.66 5.90
CA GLU A 49 11.82 -6.96 5.52
C GLU A 49 13.28 -6.76 5.06
N PRO A 50 14.27 -7.38 5.74
CA PRO A 50 15.61 -7.44 5.17
C PRO A 50 15.51 -8.17 3.83
N ALA A 51 16.17 -7.63 2.81
CA ALA A 51 16.37 -8.32 1.54
C ALA A 51 17.22 -9.58 1.77
N SER A 52 16.64 -10.62 2.36
CA SER A 52 17.33 -11.86 2.69
C SER A 52 16.37 -13.03 2.64
N SER A 53 16.09 -13.45 1.41
CA SER A 53 16.01 -14.87 1.07
C SER A 53 16.68 -15.06 -0.29
N ALA A 54 17.95 -14.65 -0.37
CA ALA A 54 18.84 -15.19 -1.39
C ALA A 54 19.13 -16.65 -1.00
N ASN A 55 18.81 -17.58 -1.90
CA ASN A 55 19.30 -18.95 -2.00
C ASN A 55 19.99 -19.54 -0.76
N ASP A 56 19.30 -20.43 -0.06
CA ASP A 56 19.97 -21.58 0.56
C ASP A 56 19.02 -22.78 0.58
N THR A 57 18.94 -23.46 -0.56
CA THR A 57 18.56 -24.87 -0.59
C THR A 57 19.45 -25.56 -1.62
N SER A 58 20.73 -25.70 -1.27
CA SER A 58 21.57 -26.77 -1.78
C SER A 58 21.75 -27.76 -0.64
N HIS A 59 21.00 -28.87 -0.69
CA HIS A 59 21.42 -30.15 -0.13
C HIS A 59 20.63 -31.28 -0.78
#